data_AF-A0A8T3UAA9-F1
#
_entry.id   AF-A0A8T3UAA9-F1
#
_cell.length_a   1.000
_cell.length_b   1.000
_cell.length_c   1.000
_cell.angle_alpha   90.00
_cell.angle_beta   90.00
_cell.angle_gamma   90.00
#
_symmetry.space_group_name_H-M   'P 1'
#
loop_
_entity.id
_entity.type
_entity.pdbx_description
1 polymer ?
#
loop_
_entity_poly.entity_id
_entity_poly.type
_entity_poly.pdbx_seq_one_letter_code
_entity_poly.pdbx_strand_id
1 'polypeptide(L)'
;FPIGASKPTRIQGAFVSDSEVENIVKYIKTDEVNENSTSILEKIDNIDNPANNVSNDEDDDNDPLLEEAIEEVIRNQTASTSFIQRKFKVGYARAGRIIDQMEQRGIVSGFQGSKPRDVLMSKERWNELKSAPGAENSASDE
;
A
#
# COMPACT_ATOMS: atom_id res chain seq x y z
N PHE A 1 24.01 31.41 0.12
CA PHE A 1 24.59 32.46 0.99
C PHE A 1 23.47 33.03 1.85
N PRO A 2 23.67 33.27 3.15
CA PRO A 2 22.72 34.09 3.91
C PRO A 2 22.59 35.45 3.22
N ILE A 3 21.36 35.92 3.08
CA ILE A 3 21.02 37.17 2.40
C ILE A 3 21.80 38.34 3.04
N GLY A 4 22.69 38.95 2.26
CA GLY A 4 23.51 40.11 2.67
C GLY A 4 25.02 39.87 2.84
N ALA A 5 25.52 38.63 2.74
CA ALA A 5 26.95 38.36 2.87
C ALA A 5 27.70 38.44 1.53
N SER A 6 28.73 39.30 1.45
CA SER A 6 29.55 39.52 0.24
C SER A 6 30.56 38.38 -0.06
N LYS A 7 30.82 37.49 0.91
CA LYS A 7 31.73 36.33 0.77
C LYS A 7 31.18 35.13 1.54
N PRO A 8 31.45 33.88 1.10
CA PRO A 8 31.06 32.68 1.85
C PRO A 8 31.82 32.60 3.18
N THR A 9 31.10 32.41 4.29
CA THR A 9 31.67 32.11 5.61
C THR A 9 31.59 30.61 5.86
N ARG A 10 32.69 29.99 6.29
CA ARG A 10 32.70 28.58 6.70
C ARG A 10 31.95 28.44 8.04
N ILE A 11 30.93 27.60 8.06
CA ILE A 11 30.16 27.29 9.27
C ILE A 11 30.80 26.07 9.94
N GLN A 12 31.01 26.14 11.25
CA GLN A 12 31.33 24.97 12.06
C GLN A 12 30.01 24.39 12.57
N GLY A 13 29.68 23.17 12.16
CA GLY A 13 28.50 22.46 12.68
C GLY A 13 28.71 22.00 14.13
N ALA A 14 27.63 21.66 14.81
CA ALA A 14 27.74 20.95 16.09
C ALA A 14 28.33 19.55 15.82
N PHE A 15 29.42 19.21 16.51
CA PHE A 15 29.89 17.83 16.55
C PHE A 15 28.98 17.06 17.50
N VAL A 16 28.32 16.03 16.97
CA VAL A 16 27.51 15.10 17.76
C VAL A 16 28.18 13.74 17.63
N SER A 17 28.53 13.16 18.77
CA SER A 17 29.10 11.81 18.83
C SER A 17 28.02 10.76 18.67
N ASP A 18 28.38 9.57 18.17
CA ASP A 18 27.45 8.44 18.01
C ASP A 18 26.73 8.11 19.33
N SER A 19 27.46 8.19 20.45
CA SER A 19 26.89 7.98 21.79
C SER A 19 25.82 9.01 22.18
N GLU A 20 25.95 10.26 21.76
CA GLU A 20 24.92 11.28 21.99
C GLU A 20 23.67 11.00 21.15
N VAL A 21 23.84 10.57 19.90
CA VAL A 21 22.73 10.16 19.03
C VAL A 21 21.98 8.99 19.66
N GLU A 22 22.68 7.95 20.11
CA GLU A 22 22.08 6.78 20.76
C GLU A 22 21.32 7.16 22.03
N ASN A 23 21.89 8.04 22.86
CA ASN A 23 21.24 8.50 24.09
C ASN A 23 19.96 9.29 23.81
N ILE A 24 19.96 10.16 22.79
CA ILE A 24 18.78 10.92 22.38
C ILE A 24 17.71 9.98 21.83
N VAL A 25 18.09 9.03 20.98
CA VAL A 25 17.18 8.02 20.42
C VAL A 25 16.57 7.18 21.54
N LYS A 26 17.36 6.77 22.53
CA LYS A 26 16.89 6.01 23.70
C LYS A 26 15.91 6.83 24.56
N TYR A 27 16.19 8.10 24.76
CA TYR A 27 15.31 9.01 25.50
C TYR A 27 13.95 9.15 24.79
N ILE A 28 13.94 9.43 23.48
CA ILE A 28 12.70 9.53 22.68
C ILE A 28 11.90 8.22 22.72
N LYS A 29 12.57 7.07 22.59
CA LYS A 29 11.94 5.74 22.68
C LYS A 29 11.28 5.46 24.03
N THR A 30 11.72 6.13 25.11
CA THR A 30 11.18 5.91 26.46
C THR A 30 9.95 6.79 26.73
N ASP A 31 9.92 8.01 26.19
CA ASP A 31 8.77 8.92 26.31
C ASP A 31 7.58 8.49 25.43
N GLU A 32 7.83 7.71 24.36
CA GLU A 32 6.82 7.30 23.36
C GLU A 32 6.45 5.80 23.47
N VAL A 33 6.38 5.25 24.69
CA VAL A 33 5.76 3.94 24.91
C VAL A 33 4.23 4.09 24.81
N ASN A 34 3.70 4.26 23.60
CA ASN A 34 2.39 3.72 23.26
C ASN A 34 2.17 3.64 21.73
N GLU A 35 1.84 2.43 21.28
CA GLU A 35 1.11 2.07 20.06
C GLU A 35 1.83 1.82 18.71
N ASN A 36 3.06 2.28 18.45
CA ASN A 36 3.68 2.07 17.12
C ASN A 36 4.84 1.05 17.05
N SER A 37 5.24 0.46 18.17
CA SER A 37 6.44 -0.38 18.24
C SER A 37 6.29 -1.73 17.54
N THR A 38 5.10 -2.31 17.44
CA THR A 38 4.89 -3.59 16.73
C THR A 38 5.03 -3.45 15.21
N SER A 39 4.47 -2.39 14.61
CA SER A 39 4.54 -2.16 13.16
C SER A 39 5.92 -1.71 12.65
N ILE A 40 6.77 -1.15 13.52
CA ILE A 40 8.11 -0.68 13.15
C ILE A 40 9.13 -1.82 13.24
N LEU A 41 9.01 -2.71 14.22
CA LEU A 41 9.89 -3.89 14.34
C LEU A 41 9.79 -4.79 13.11
N GLU A 42 8.58 -5.03 12.61
CA GLU A 42 8.36 -5.79 11.36
C GLU A 42 9.01 -5.12 10.13
N LYS A 43 9.14 -3.79 10.10
CA LYS A 43 9.78 -3.07 8.99
C LYS A 43 11.30 -3.15 9.03
N ILE A 44 11.89 -3.30 10.21
CA ILE A 44 13.36 -3.38 10.37
C ILE A 44 13.86 -4.77 9.96
N ASP A 45 13.14 -5.85 10.34
CA ASP A 45 13.48 -7.22 9.90
C ASP A 45 13.38 -7.40 8.38
N ASN A 46 12.54 -6.59 7.71
CA ASN A 46 12.41 -6.58 6.24
C ASN A 46 13.52 -5.82 5.49
N ILE A 47 14.35 -5.03 6.18
CA ILE A 47 15.43 -4.24 5.56
C ILE A 47 16.75 -5.03 5.54
N ASP A 48 17.02 -5.85 6.57
CA ASP A 48 18.28 -6.60 6.70
C ASP A 48 18.31 -7.91 5.87
N ASN A 49 17.20 -8.31 5.25
CA ASN A 49 17.13 -9.42 4.31
C ASN A 49 16.59 -8.97 2.94
N PRO A 50 17.44 -8.47 2.01
CA PRO A 50 17.00 -8.18 0.65
C PRO A 50 16.60 -9.43 -0.15
N ALA A 51 16.80 -10.64 0.41
CA ALA A 51 16.45 -11.92 -0.20
C ALA A 51 15.07 -12.48 0.19
N ASN A 52 14.38 -11.88 1.17
CA ASN A 52 13.04 -12.31 1.60
C ASN A 52 11.91 -11.38 1.13
N ASN A 53 12.15 -10.47 0.18
CA ASN A 53 11.07 -9.83 -0.59
C ASN A 53 10.47 -10.77 -1.66
N VAL A 54 10.55 -12.08 -1.41
CA VAL A 54 9.77 -13.14 -2.04
C VAL A 54 9.13 -13.98 -0.94
N SER A 55 8.55 -13.34 0.08
CA SER A 55 7.36 -13.91 0.71
C SER A 55 6.28 -13.82 -0.39
N ASN A 56 6.05 -14.85 -1.21
CA ASN A 56 5.40 -16.09 -0.82
C ASN A 56 4.22 -15.87 0.14
N ASP A 57 3.47 -14.78 -0.07
CA ASP A 57 2.02 -14.79 0.14
C ASP A 57 1.37 -15.21 -1.20
N GLU A 58 1.70 -16.42 -1.65
CA GLU A 58 1.00 -17.09 -2.76
C GLU A 58 -0.27 -17.82 -2.27
N ASP A 59 -0.66 -17.68 -0.99
CA ASP A 59 -1.78 -18.42 -0.38
C ASP A 59 -2.74 -17.58 0.50
N ASP A 60 -2.70 -16.25 0.42
CA ASP A 60 -3.83 -15.39 0.85
C ASP A 60 -4.18 -14.47 -0.32
N ASP A 61 -4.91 -15.03 -1.29
CA ASP A 61 -5.06 -14.60 -2.69
C ASP A 61 -5.54 -13.15 -2.93
N ASN A 62 -5.88 -12.40 -1.89
CA ASN A 62 -6.57 -11.11 -2.01
C ASN A 62 -5.92 -10.03 -1.17
N ASP A 63 -5.61 -8.89 -1.79
CA ASP A 63 -5.10 -7.74 -1.05
C ASP A 63 -6.14 -7.31 0.01
N PRO A 64 -5.73 -7.03 1.27
CA PRO A 64 -6.65 -6.56 2.31
C PRO A 64 -7.48 -5.34 1.93
N LEU A 65 -6.98 -4.51 1.00
CA LEU A 65 -7.66 -3.31 0.51
C LEU A 65 -8.53 -3.56 -0.72
N LEU A 66 -8.54 -4.78 -1.27
CA LEU A 66 -9.23 -5.11 -2.52
C LEU A 66 -10.73 -4.81 -2.45
N GLU A 67 -11.38 -5.22 -1.36
CA GLU A 67 -12.83 -5.06 -1.18
C GLU A 67 -13.25 -3.59 -1.11
N GLU A 68 -12.49 -2.78 -0.36
CA GLU A 68 -12.72 -1.34 -0.25
C GLU A 68 -12.41 -0.63 -1.58
N ALA A 69 -11.35 -1.07 -2.27
CA ALA A 69 -10.98 -0.56 -3.58
C ALA A 69 -12.06 -0.84 -4.63
N ILE A 70 -12.67 -2.02 -4.63
CA ILE A 70 -13.76 -2.36 -5.54
C ILE A 70 -14.93 -1.41 -5.35
N GLU A 71 -15.34 -1.18 -4.09
CA GLU A 71 -16.45 -0.29 -3.79
C GLU A 71 -16.18 1.14 -4.27
N GLU A 72 -14.95 1.63 -4.08
CA GLU A 72 -14.56 2.96 -4.53
C GLU A 72 -14.51 3.06 -6.07
N VAL A 73 -14.01 2.03 -6.74
CA VAL A 73 -13.95 1.97 -8.21
C VAL A 73 -15.37 1.96 -8.81
N ILE A 74 -16.28 1.18 -8.24
CA ILE A 74 -17.69 1.15 -8.65
C ILE A 74 -18.36 2.50 -8.38
N ARG A 75 -18.04 3.15 -7.26
CA ARG A 75 -18.61 4.46 -6.91
C ARG A 75 -18.17 5.58 -7.87
N ASN A 76 -16.89 5.59 -8.26
CA ASN A 76 -16.32 6.62 -9.13
C ASN A 76 -16.33 6.25 -10.62
N GLN A 77 -16.75 5.03 -10.96
CA GLN A 77 -16.78 4.49 -12.33
C GLN A 77 -15.45 4.66 -13.08
N THR A 78 -14.33 4.64 -12.34
CA THR A 78 -12.99 4.85 -12.89
C THR A 78 -12.02 3.87 -12.24
N ALA A 79 -11.39 3.02 -13.06
CA ALA A 79 -10.36 2.09 -12.61
C ALA A 79 -9.00 2.44 -13.24
N SER A 80 -8.09 3.02 -12.45
CA SER A 80 -6.70 3.24 -12.88
C SER A 80 -5.72 3.06 -11.72
N THR A 81 -4.50 2.62 -12.02
CA THR A 81 -3.48 2.34 -11.00
C THR A 81 -3.16 3.61 -10.19
N SER A 82 -3.10 4.76 -10.85
CA SER A 82 -2.88 6.07 -10.22
C SER A 82 -4.06 6.54 -9.36
N PHE A 83 -5.29 6.08 -9.63
CA PHE A 83 -6.45 6.31 -8.78
C PHE A 83 -6.33 5.54 -7.47
N ILE A 84 -6.08 4.22 -7.55
CA ILE A 84 -5.89 3.35 -6.38
C ILE A 84 -4.70 3.82 -5.53
N GLN A 85 -3.57 4.16 -6.17
CA GLN A 85 -2.37 4.65 -5.52
C GLN A 85 -2.65 5.87 -4.62
N ARG A 86 -3.40 6.86 -5.14
CA ARG A 86 -3.69 8.10 -4.41
C ARG A 86 -4.77 7.91 -3.34
N LYS A 87 -5.80 7.11 -3.65
CA LYS A 87 -6.92 6.89 -2.73
C LYS A 87 -6.48 6.08 -1.50
N PHE A 88 -5.77 4.99 -1.71
CA PHE A 88 -5.40 4.04 -0.67
C PHE A 88 -3.95 4.21 -0.17
N LYS A 89 -3.22 5.19 -0.70
CA LYS A 89 -1.81 5.48 -0.34
C LYS A 89 -0.90 4.26 -0.46
N VAL A 90 -1.17 3.38 -1.42
CA VAL A 90 -0.38 2.18 -1.71
C VAL A 90 0.69 2.46 -2.76
N GLY A 91 1.74 1.64 -2.81
CA GLY A 91 2.76 1.72 -3.87
C GLY A 91 2.21 1.32 -5.25
N TYR A 92 2.87 1.74 -6.33
CA TYR A 92 2.43 1.50 -7.72
C TYR A 92 2.26 0.01 -8.03
N ALA A 93 3.22 -0.83 -7.63
CA ALA A 93 3.17 -2.28 -7.86
C ALA A 93 1.97 -2.95 -7.15
N ARG A 94 1.67 -2.52 -5.92
CA ARG A 94 0.51 -3.01 -5.16
C ARG A 94 -0.81 -2.54 -5.79
N ALA A 95 -0.89 -1.27 -6.21
CA ALA A 95 -2.04 -0.75 -6.96
C ALA A 95 -2.29 -1.50 -8.28
N GLY A 96 -1.22 -1.91 -8.97
CA GLY A 96 -1.29 -2.77 -10.16
C GLY A 96 -1.93 -4.11 -9.83
N ARG A 97 -1.38 -4.83 -8.84
CA ARG A 97 -1.92 -6.13 -8.39
C ARG A 97 -3.39 -6.06 -8.00
N ILE A 98 -3.80 -5.03 -7.26
CA ILE A 98 -5.21 -4.80 -6.89
C ILE A 98 -6.09 -4.69 -8.15
N ILE A 99 -5.65 -3.96 -9.18
CA ILE A 99 -6.40 -3.83 -10.42
C ILE A 99 -6.45 -5.12 -11.22
N ASP A 100 -5.35 -5.88 -11.24
CA ASP A 100 -5.30 -7.17 -11.94
C ASP A 100 -6.22 -8.20 -11.24
N GLN A 101 -6.29 -8.19 -9.90
CA GLN A 101 -7.27 -8.97 -9.13
C GLN A 101 -8.72 -8.55 -9.44
N MET A 102 -8.99 -7.25 -9.64
CA MET A 102 -10.30 -6.78 -10.08
C MET A 102 -10.65 -7.22 -11.52
N GLU A 103 -9.66 -7.30 -12.40
CA GLU A 103 -9.82 -7.83 -13.76
C GLU A 103 -10.15 -9.32 -13.75
N GLN A 104 -9.43 -10.13 -12.96
CA GLN A 104 -9.68 -11.56 -12.80
C GLN A 104 -11.10 -11.86 -12.30
N ARG A 105 -11.63 -11.00 -11.42
CA ARG A 105 -13.00 -11.09 -10.89
C ARG A 105 -14.07 -10.53 -11.84
N GLY A 106 -13.68 -10.02 -13.02
CA GLY A 106 -14.61 -9.45 -14.00
C GLY A 106 -15.25 -8.12 -13.57
N ILE A 107 -14.66 -7.41 -12.60
CA ILE A 107 -15.16 -6.12 -12.10
C ILE A 107 -14.74 -5.00 -13.04
N VAL A 108 -13.53 -5.11 -13.58
CA VAL A 108 -12.87 -4.11 -14.42
C VAL A 108 -12.48 -4.76 -15.74
N SER A 109 -12.58 -4.01 -16.85
CA SER A 109 -12.14 -4.45 -18.17
C SER A 109 -10.63 -4.63 -18.29
N GLY A 110 -10.20 -5.33 -19.34
CA GLY A 110 -8.78 -5.58 -19.63
C GLY A 110 -7.97 -4.32 -19.93
N PHE A 111 -6.66 -4.49 -20.10
CA PHE A 111 -5.75 -3.38 -20.35
C PHE A 111 -6.10 -2.63 -21.65
N GLN A 112 -6.45 -1.34 -21.54
CA GLN A 112 -6.79 -0.47 -22.67
C GLN A 112 -5.67 0.55 -23.03
N GLY A 113 -4.41 0.19 -22.81
CA GLY A 113 -3.28 1.08 -23.11
C GLY A 113 -3.18 2.24 -22.12
N SER A 114 -3.31 3.48 -22.61
CA SER A 114 -3.16 4.69 -21.79
C SER A 114 -4.46 5.18 -21.16
N LYS A 115 -5.60 4.55 -21.47
CA LYS A 115 -6.91 4.94 -20.94
C LYS A 115 -7.20 4.22 -19.61
N PRO A 116 -7.97 4.84 -18.71
CA PRO A 116 -8.50 4.14 -17.54
C PRO A 116 -9.32 2.93 -17.99
N ARG A 117 -9.28 1.85 -17.22
CA ARG A 117 -10.08 0.66 -17.50
C ARG A 117 -11.56 0.96 -17.19
N ASP A 118 -12.45 0.47 -18.04
CA ASP A 118 -13.89 0.57 -17.84
C ASP A 118 -14.35 -0.35 -16.70
N VAL A 119 -15.28 0.12 -15.88
CA VAL A 119 -15.89 -0.66 -14.80
C VAL A 119 -17.11 -1.40 -15.36
N LEU A 120 -17.10 -2.73 -15.26
CA LEU A 120 -18.13 -3.60 -15.82
C LEU A 120 -19.25 -3.91 -14.81
N MET A 121 -19.00 -3.68 -13.53
CA MET A 121 -19.91 -4.02 -12.44
C MET A 121 -20.72 -2.81 -11.95
N SER A 122 -22.04 -2.96 -11.83
CA SER A 122 -22.91 -1.96 -11.23
C SER A 122 -22.96 -2.08 -9.70
N LYS A 123 -23.33 -0.98 -9.05
CA LYS A 123 -23.44 -0.93 -7.58
C LYS A 123 -24.47 -1.91 -7.03
N GLU A 124 -25.58 -2.07 -7.74
CA GLU A 124 -26.66 -2.99 -7.38
C GLU A 124 -26.20 -4.44 -7.42
N ARG A 125 -25.48 -4.82 -8.49
CA ARG A 125 -24.97 -6.20 -8.67
C ARG A 125 -23.89 -6.56 -7.66
N TRP A 126 -23.04 -5.59 -7.30
CA TRP A 126 -22.04 -5.78 -6.25
C TRP A 126 -22.65 -5.99 -4.86
N ASN A 127 -23.70 -5.24 -4.54
CA ASN A 127 -24.41 -5.42 -3.27
C ASN A 127 -25.12 -6.78 -3.18
N GLU A 128 -25.63 -7.30 -4.30
CA GLU A 128 -26.24 -8.62 -4.39
C GLU A 128 -25.21 -9.74 -4.17
N LEU A 129 -24.02 -9.61 -4.78
CA LEU A 129 -22.87 -10.50 -4.54
C LEU A 129 -22.44 -10.51 -3.07
N LYS A 130 -22.39 -9.35 -2.40
CA LYS A 130 -22.09 -9.30 -0.95
C LYS A 130 -23.17 -9.92 -0.08
N SER A 131 -24.43 -9.84 -0.52
CA SER A 131 -25.60 -10.29 0.26
C SER A 131 -25.92 -11.77 0.09
N ALA A 132 -25.31 -12.46 -0.88
CA ALA A 132 -25.48 -13.88 -1.13
C ALA A 132 -24.24 -14.68 -0.65
N PRO A 133 -24.11 -15.00 0.65
CA PRO A 133 -23.10 -15.94 1.09
C PRO A 133 -23.56 -17.36 0.75
N GLY A 134 -22.94 -17.97 -0.28
CA GLY A 134 -22.94 -19.42 -0.48
C GLY A 134 -23.48 -19.92 -1.82
N ALA A 135 -22.58 -20.13 -2.77
CA ALA A 135 -22.76 -21.08 -3.88
C ALA A 135 -21.42 -21.45 -4.54
N GLU A 136 -20.44 -21.93 -3.78
CA GLU A 136 -19.26 -22.60 -4.34
C GLU A 136 -18.82 -23.76 -3.45
N ASN A 137 -19.51 -24.89 -3.60
CA ASN A 137 -18.93 -26.23 -3.42
C ASN A 137 -19.91 -27.26 -4.01
N SER A 138 -19.98 -27.31 -5.34
CA SER A 138 -20.53 -28.46 -6.07
C SER A 138 -20.12 -28.39 -7.55
N ALA A 139 -18.94 -28.92 -7.89
CA ALA A 139 -18.65 -29.49 -9.21
C ALA A 139 -17.23 -30.09 -9.25
N SER A 140 -17.05 -31.26 -8.63
CA SER A 140 -16.02 -32.23 -9.03
C SER A 140 -16.52 -33.63 -8.69
N ASP A 141 -17.53 -34.08 -9.44
CA ASP A 141 -17.83 -35.49 -9.67
C ASP A 141 -17.97 -35.65 -11.18
N GLU A 142 -16.90 -36.11 -11.82
CA GLU A 142 -16.91 -37.02 -12.97
C GLU A 142 -15.50 -37.63 -13.14
#